data_AF-A0A3Q7NU37-F1
#
_entry.id   AF-A0A3Q7NU37-F1
#
_cell.length_a   1.000
_cell.length_b   1.000
_cell.length_c   1.000
_cell.angle_alpha   90.00
_cell.angle_beta   90.00
_cell.angle_gamma   90.00
#
_symmetry.space_group_name_H-M   'P 1'
#
loop_
_entity.id
_entity.type
_entity.pdbx_description
1 polymer ?
#
loop_
_entity_poly.entity_id
_entity_poly.type
_entity_poly.pdbx_seq_one_letter_code
_entity_poly.pdbx_strand_id
1 'polypeptide(L)' 'MAAQIPESDQIKQFKEFLGTYNKLIETCFLDCVKDFTTREVKPEETTPLAAKAGLLGQPR' A
#
# COMPACT_ATOMS: atom_id res chain seq x y z
N MET A 1 10.62 -19.42 -26.52
CA MET A 1 11.59 -18.45 -25.96
C MET A 1 10.82 -17.61 -24.94
N ALA A 2 11.27 -17.54 -23.69
CA ALA A 2 10.63 -16.66 -22.70
C ALA A 2 10.85 -15.21 -23.14
N ALA A 3 9.77 -14.44 -23.27
CA ALA A 3 9.86 -13.02 -23.55
C ALA A 3 10.57 -12.34 -22.37
N GLN A 4 11.79 -11.88 -22.57
CA GLN A 4 12.49 -11.02 -21.62
C GLN A 4 11.73 -9.67 -21.63
N ILE A 5 11.13 -9.32 -20.50
CA ILE A 5 10.54 -7.99 -20.33
C ILE A 5 11.70 -6.99 -20.43
N PRO A 6 11.62 -5.94 -21.25
CA PRO A 6 12.66 -4.93 -21.32
C PRO A 6 12.90 -4.32 -19.93
N GLU A 7 14.16 -4.15 -19.53
CA GLU A 7 14.51 -3.55 -18.23
C GLU A 7 13.81 -2.19 -18.02
N SER A 8 13.66 -1.42 -19.10
CA SER A 8 12.93 -0.15 -19.09
C SER A 8 11.45 -0.31 -18.71
N ASP A 9 10.80 -1.40 -19.09
CA ASP A 9 9.41 -1.67 -18.76
C ASP A 9 9.26 -2.23 -17.33
N GLN A 10 10.23 -3.00 -16.84
CA GLN A 10 10.29 -3.38 -15.42
C GLN A 10 10.45 -2.16 -14.52
N ILE A 11 11.33 -1.22 -14.88
CA ILE A 11 11.53 0.04 -14.12
C ILE A 11 10.24 0.88 -14.09
N LYS A 12 9.51 0.96 -15.20
CA LYS A 12 8.22 1.67 -15.25
C LYS A 12 7.19 1.02 -14.33
N GLN A 13 6.99 -0.30 -14.43
CA GLN A 13 6.05 -1.03 -13.58
C GLN A 13 6.38 -0.87 -12.10
N PHE A 14 7.67 -0.90 -11.74
CA PHE A 14 8.10 -0.69 -10.37
C PHE A 14 7.81 0.73 -9.87
N LYS A 15 8.01 1.76 -10.71
CA LYS A 15 7.65 3.14 -10.35
C LYS A 15 6.15 3.33 -10.15
N GLU A 16 5.33 2.72 -11.01
CA GLU A 16 3.86 2.74 -10.87
C GLU A 16 3.40 2.02 -9.60
N PHE A 17 4.03 0.89 -9.29
CA PHE A 17 3.79 0.18 -8.04
C PHE A 17 4.13 1.04 -6.83
N LEU A 18 5.31 1.69 -6.80
CA LEU A 18 5.70 2.57 -5.70
C LEU A 18 4.75 3.75 -5.54
N GLY A 19 4.29 4.34 -6.65
CA GLY A 19 3.28 5.39 -6.61
C GLY A 19 1.97 4.92 -5.98
N THR A 20 1.50 3.74 -6.38
CA THR A 20 0.28 3.12 -5.83
C THR A 20 0.45 2.76 -4.36
N TYR A 21 1.60 2.19 -3.98
CA TYR A 21 1.95 1.85 -2.60
C TYR A 21 1.93 3.09 -1.71
N ASN A 22 2.59 4.18 -2.11
CA ASN A 22 2.62 5.40 -1.32
C ASN A 22 1.21 5.99 -1.11
N LYS A 23 0.38 6.00 -2.16
CA LYS A 23 -1.01 6.46 -2.06
C LYS A 23 -1.85 5.59 -1.14
N LEU A 24 -1.63 4.27 -1.18
CA LEU A 24 -2.27 3.33 -0.26
C LEU A 24 -1.89 3.62 1.19
N ILE A 25 -0.60 3.79 1.46
CA ILE A 25 -0.10 4.11 2.81
C ILE A 25 -0.72 5.41 3.33
N GLU A 26 -0.73 6.46 2.53
CA GLU A 26 -1.35 7.75 2.91
C GLU A 26 -2.83 7.59 3.24
N THR A 27 -3.59 6.91 2.38
CA THR A 27 -5.03 6.69 2.57
C THR A 27 -5.32 5.89 3.84
N CYS A 28 -4.60 4.78 4.03
CA CYS A 28 -4.72 3.93 5.21
C CYS A 28 -4.36 4.67 6.50
N PHE A 29 -3.32 5.51 6.47
CA PHE A 29 -2.93 6.30 7.63
C PHE A 29 -4.02 7.31 8.02
N LEU A 30 -4.48 8.13 7.06
CA LEU A 30 -5.50 9.16 7.32
C LEU A 30 -6.83 8.57 7.81
N ASP A 31 -7.20 7.41 7.31
CA ASP A 31 -8.48 6.79 7.63
C ASP A 31 -8.45 5.94 8.90
N CYS A 32 -7.34 5.27 9.21
CA CYS A 32 -7.27 4.27 10.27
C CYS A 32 -6.51 4.72 11.52
N VAL A 33 -5.52 5.62 11.40
CA VAL A 33 -4.75 6.12 12.55
C VAL A 33 -5.43 7.35 13.11
N LYS A 34 -5.89 7.25 14.36
CA LYS A 34 -6.69 8.28 15.04
C LYS A 34 -6.12 8.64 16.41
N ASP A 35 -5.30 7.77 17.00
CA ASP A 35 -4.67 8.03 18.28
C ASP A 35 -3.23 8.49 18.10
N PHE A 36 -2.97 9.73 18.50
CA PHE A 36 -1.63 10.34 18.43
C PHE A 36 -1.01 10.52 19.82
N THR A 37 -1.53 9.83 20.84
CA THR A 37 -1.04 9.89 22.22
C THR A 37 0.10 8.91 22.47
N THR A 38 0.24 7.89 21.63
CA THR A 38 1.29 6.87 21.69
C THR A 38 2.00 6.73 20.35
N ARG A 39 3.26 6.27 20.38
CA ARG A 39 4.01 5.94 19.16
C ARG A 39 3.63 4.58 18.57
N GLU A 40 3.04 3.71 19.38
CA GLU A 40 2.61 2.37 18.97
C GLU A 40 1.26 2.42 18.25
N VAL A 41 1.08 1.55 17.25
CA VAL A 41 -0.20 1.37 16.56
C VAL A 41 -1.10 0.53 17.44
N LYS A 42 -2.26 1.06 17.79
CA LYS A 42 -3.18 0.35 18.69
C LYS A 42 -3.91 -0.78 17.94
N PRO A 43 -4.39 -1.82 18.65
CA PRO A 43 -5.14 -2.92 18.02
C PRO A 43 -6.41 -2.43 17.30
N GLU A 44 -7.03 -1.35 17.80
CA GLU A 44 -8.17 -0.66 17.19
C GLU A 44 -7.85 0.02 15.85
N GLU A 45 -6.59 0.37 15.60
CA GLU A 45 -6.10 0.94 14.34
C GLU A 45 -5.53 -0.13 13.40
N THR A 46 -4.96 -1.21 13.96
CA THR A 46 -4.37 -2.33 13.22
C THR A 46 -5.41 -3.08 12.38
N THR A 47 -6.59 -3.36 12.95
CA THR A 47 -7.65 -4.08 12.25
C THR A 47 -8.15 -3.35 10.99
N PRO A 48 -8.53 -2.05 11.05
CA PRO A 48 -8.94 -1.32 9.86
C PRO A 48 -7.78 -1.11 8.88
N LEU A 49 -6.53 -0.98 9.35
CA LEU A 49 -5.34 -0.91 8.48
C LEU A 49 -5.21 -2.18 7.61
N ALA A 50 -5.33 -3.35 8.23
CA ALA A 50 -5.27 -4.64 7.53
C ALA A 50 -6.45 -4.81 6.54
N ALA A 51 -7.67 -4.46 6.96
CA ALA A 51 -8.85 -4.56 6.12
C ALA A 51 -8.75 -3.66 4.87
N LYS A 52 -8.33 -2.39 5.03
CA LYS A 52 -8.19 -1.46 3.90
C LYS A 52 -7.09 -1.88 2.92
N ALA A 53 -5.94 -2.32 3.42
CA ALA A 53 -4.88 -2.86 2.57
C ALA A 53 -5.35 -4.08 1.78
N GLY A 54 -6.12 -4.99 2.40
CA GLY A 54 -6.68 -6.17 1.73
C GLY A 54 -7.70 -5.83 0.64
N LEU A 55 -8.57 -4.85 0.87
CA LEU A 55 -9.56 -4.40 -0.12
C LEU A 55 -8.91 -3.69 -1.32
N LEU A 56 -7.84 -2.93 -1.09
CA LEU A 56 -7.13 -2.19 -2.13
C LEU A 56 -6.07 -3.04 -2.86
N GLY A 57 -5.69 -4.19 -2.31
CA GLY A 57 -4.81 -5.18 -2.94
C GLY A 57 -5.52 -6.18 -3.86
N GLN A 58 -6.86 -6.13 -3.95
CA GLN A 58 -7.60 -6.98 -4.88
C GLN A 58 -7.32 -6.54 -6.34
N PRO A 59 -6.93 -7.46 -7.24
CA PRO A 59 -6.83 -7.12 -8.65
C PRO A 59 -8.22 -6.72 -9.15
N ARG A 60 -8.32 -5.53 -9.74
CA ARG A 60 -9.52 -5.06 -10.45
C ARG A 60 -9.72 -5.88 -11.74
#